data_AF-A0A0R2TEJ3-F1
#
_entry.id   AF-A0A0R2TEJ3-F1
#
_cell.length_a   1.000
_cell.length_b   1.000
_cell.length_c   1.000
_cell.angle_alpha   90.00
_cell.angle_beta   90.00
_cell.angle_gamma   90.00
#
_symmetry.space_group_name_H-M   'P 1'
#
loop_
_entity.id
_entity.type
_entity.pdbx_description
1 polymer ?
#
loop_
_entity_poly.entity_id
_entity_poly.type
_entity_poly.pdbx_seq_one_letter_code
_entity_poly.pdbx_strand_id
1 'polypeptide(L)'
;MLRVSMINRYFVVDDFYNDPDRLVEAALKSQRDAASRGNYAGVMTKESFLSNTQREFFEQLLQQKPINAYTELNGKIRFSKADDPFTQYIHFDAGQTHWSGVVYLSKEHPKADGTVFWKHLRTGLE
;
A
#
# COMPACT_ATOMS: atom_id res chain seq x y z
N MET A 1 19.25 -8.63 -0.60
CA MET A 1 18.62 -9.95 -0.85
C MET A 1 17.21 -9.83 -0.29
N LEU A 2 16.18 -10.02 -1.12
CA LEU A 2 14.78 -9.88 -0.70
C LEU A 2 14.53 -10.74 0.54
N ARG A 3 13.99 -10.14 1.61
CA ARG A 3 13.59 -10.85 2.82
C ARG A 3 12.07 -10.88 2.89
N VAL A 4 11.54 -12.08 3.07
CA VAL A 4 10.11 -12.31 3.25
C VAL A 4 9.92 -13.09 4.55
N SER A 5 9.12 -12.54 5.45
CA SER A 5 8.67 -13.26 6.65
C SER A 5 7.15 -13.30 6.68
N MET A 6 6.60 -14.49 6.92
CA MET A 6 5.18 -14.65 7.23
C MET A 6 5.02 -14.56 8.74
N ILE A 7 4.28 -13.57 9.22
CA ILE A 7 3.92 -13.44 10.63
C ILE A 7 2.41 -13.52 10.67
N ASN A 8 1.89 -14.58 11.28
CA ASN A 8 0.47 -14.84 11.54
C ASN A 8 -0.51 -13.99 10.69
N ARG A 9 -0.79 -14.46 9.46
CA ARG A 9 -1.73 -13.89 8.46
C ARG A 9 -1.30 -12.65 7.65
N TYR A 10 -0.12 -12.07 7.89
CA TYR A 10 0.43 -11.03 7.01
C TYR A 10 1.86 -11.35 6.54
N PHE A 11 2.24 -10.73 5.44
CA PHE A 11 3.58 -10.81 4.87
C PHE A 11 4.29 -9.48 5.06
N VAL A 12 5.53 -9.54 5.56
CA VAL A 12 6.45 -8.40 5.54
C VAL A 12 7.51 -8.70 4.50
N VAL A 13 7.63 -7.81 3.52
CA VAL A 13 8.56 -7.92 2.40
C VAL A 13 9.46 -6.69 2.41
N ASP A 14 10.72 -6.89 2.77
CA ASP A 14 11.74 -5.86 2.71
C ASP A 14 12.32 -5.77 1.29
N ASP A 15 12.82 -4.60 0.91
CA ASP A 15 13.46 -4.34 -0.40
C ASP A 15 12.55 -4.69 -1.61
N PHE A 16 11.24 -4.42 -1.50
CA PHE A 16 10.24 -4.81 -2.51
C PHE A 16 10.52 -4.27 -3.92
N TYR A 17 10.96 -3.02 -4.04
CA TYR A 17 11.36 -2.42 -5.31
C TYR A 17 12.88 -2.41 -5.45
N ASN A 18 13.38 -2.81 -6.62
CA ASN A 18 14.82 -2.73 -6.94
C ASN A 18 15.33 -1.28 -7.05
N ASP A 19 14.48 -0.35 -7.48
CA ASP A 19 14.80 1.07 -7.64
C ASP A 19 13.60 1.93 -7.17
N PRO A 20 13.42 2.07 -5.84
CA PRO A 20 12.30 2.84 -5.28
C PRO A 20 12.45 4.34 -5.56
N ASP A 21 13.67 4.85 -5.70
CA ASP A 21 13.93 6.28 -5.96
C ASP A 21 13.39 6.70 -7.33
N ARG A 22 13.65 5.90 -8.37
CA ARG A 22 13.11 6.16 -9.71
C ARG A 22 11.58 6.08 -9.75
N LEU A 23 10.99 5.15 -9.01
CA LEU A 23 9.53 5.04 -8.88
C LEU A 23 8.94 6.31 -8.26
N VAL A 24 9.52 6.77 -7.15
CA VAL A 24 9.10 7.98 -6.45
C VAL A 24 9.25 9.22 -7.35
N GLU A 25 10.35 9.33 -8.09
CA GLU A 25 10.55 10.45 -9.04
C GLU A 25 9.47 10.49 -10.13
N ALA A 26 9.16 9.34 -10.73
CA ALA A 26 8.11 9.24 -11.75
C ALA A 26 6.72 9.58 -11.17
N ALA A 27 6.42 9.07 -9.97
CA ALA A 27 5.18 9.34 -9.27
C ALA A 27 5.03 10.81 -8.90
N LEU A 28 6.08 11.47 -8.41
CA LEU A 28 6.08 12.91 -8.11
C LEU A 28 5.83 13.77 -9.36
N LYS A 29 6.42 13.40 -10.50
CA LYS A 29 6.15 14.08 -11.78
C LYS A 29 4.69 13.94 -12.17
N SER A 30 4.10 12.74 -12.04
CA SER A 30 2.69 12.50 -12.35
C SER A 30 1.72 13.20 -11.38
N GLN A 31 2.15 13.46 -10.14
CA GLN A 31 1.32 14.07 -9.10
C GLN A 31 1.16 15.58 -9.28
N ARG A 32 2.12 16.27 -9.91
CA ARG A 32 2.02 17.72 -10.19
C ARG A 32 0.77 18.08 -11.00
N ASP A 33 0.22 17.11 -11.73
CA ASP A 33 -0.97 17.26 -12.57
C ASP A 33 -2.26 16.74 -11.88
N ALA A 34 -2.19 16.31 -10.61
CA ALA A 34 -3.30 15.67 -9.89
C ALA A 34 -3.66 16.39 -8.58
N ALA A 35 -4.95 16.68 -8.39
CA ALA A 35 -5.49 17.37 -7.21
C ALA A 35 -6.45 16.51 -6.37
N SER A 36 -6.44 15.17 -6.47
CA SER A 36 -7.39 14.36 -5.70
C SER A 36 -6.94 14.20 -4.24
N ARG A 37 -7.61 14.93 -3.35
CA ARG A 37 -7.65 14.66 -1.91
C ARG A 37 -8.86 13.76 -1.62
N GLY A 38 -8.70 12.80 -0.71
CA GLY A 38 -9.79 11.96 -0.20
C GLY A 38 -9.91 12.02 1.32
N ASN A 39 -10.58 11.04 1.94
CA ASN A 39 -10.63 10.89 3.40
C ASN A 39 -9.31 10.35 4.00
N TYR A 40 -8.19 10.59 3.34
CA TYR A 40 -6.87 10.09 3.68
C TYR A 40 -5.83 11.20 3.55
N ALA A 41 -4.75 11.12 4.31
CA ALA A 41 -3.67 12.10 4.27
C ALA A 41 -3.05 12.20 2.87
N GLY A 42 -2.74 13.40 2.42
CA GLY A 42 -1.93 13.61 1.22
C GLY A 42 -2.66 13.54 -0.11
N VAL A 43 -1.85 13.50 -1.17
CA VAL A 43 -2.30 13.51 -2.56
C VAL A 43 -1.85 12.23 -3.24
N MET A 44 -2.75 11.66 -4.03
CA MET A 44 -2.52 10.41 -4.74
C MET A 44 -2.22 10.65 -6.21
N THR A 45 -1.40 9.79 -6.82
CA THR A 45 -1.17 9.79 -8.27
C THR A 45 -2.46 9.53 -9.04
N LYS A 46 -2.60 10.14 -10.22
CA LYS A 46 -3.74 9.87 -11.10
C LYS A 46 -3.68 8.46 -11.66
N GLU A 47 -2.50 8.07 -12.14
CA GLU A 47 -2.24 6.76 -12.75
C GLU A 47 -1.80 5.73 -11.70
N SER A 48 -2.06 4.46 -12.01
CA SER A 48 -1.56 3.32 -11.24
C SER A 48 -0.14 2.95 -11.67
N PHE A 49 0.69 2.58 -10.71
CA PHE A 49 2.05 2.07 -10.89
C PHE A 49 2.12 0.54 -10.67
N LEU A 50 0.98 -0.16 -10.72
CA LEU A 50 0.94 -1.61 -10.71
C LEU A 50 1.16 -2.18 -12.12
N SER A 51 2.26 -2.90 -12.31
CA SER A 51 2.57 -3.64 -13.53
C SER A 51 2.30 -5.15 -13.38
N ASN A 52 2.38 -5.87 -14.49
CA ASN A 52 2.28 -7.34 -14.49
C ASN A 52 3.36 -8.00 -13.64
N THR A 53 4.55 -7.40 -13.52
CA THR A 53 5.62 -7.93 -12.66
C THR A 53 5.21 -7.94 -11.19
N GLN A 54 4.53 -6.89 -10.69
CA GLN A 54 4.02 -6.93 -9.31
C GLN A 54 2.90 -7.96 -9.15
N ARG A 55 2.03 -8.11 -10.15
CA ARG A 55 0.97 -9.15 -10.12
C ARG A 55 1.57 -10.54 -10.03
N GLU A 56 2.52 -10.86 -10.91
CA GLU A 56 3.24 -12.14 -10.90
C GLU A 56 3.94 -12.40 -9.57
N PHE A 57 4.57 -11.38 -8.98
CA PHE A 57 5.16 -11.47 -7.66
C PHE A 57 4.12 -11.86 -6.59
N PHE A 58 2.97 -11.17 -6.54
CA PHE A 58 1.93 -11.47 -5.55
C PHE A 58 1.30 -12.84 -5.78
N GLU A 59 1.08 -13.24 -7.03
CA GLU A 59 0.60 -14.59 -7.35
C GLU A 59 1.54 -15.68 -6.84
N GLN A 60 2.85 -15.48 -6.98
CA GLN A 60 3.86 -16.41 -6.46
C GLN A 60 3.91 -16.39 -4.93
N LEU A 61 3.94 -15.20 -4.32
CA LEU A 61 4.00 -15.04 -2.87
C LEU A 61 2.78 -15.67 -2.17
N LEU A 62 1.59 -15.45 -2.73
CA LEU A 62 0.32 -15.89 -2.16
C LEU A 62 -0.11 -17.29 -2.61
N GLN A 63 0.58 -17.87 -3.61
CA GLN A 63 0.20 -19.13 -4.25
C GLN A 63 -1.25 -19.16 -4.75
N GLN A 64 -1.72 -18.01 -5.27
CA GLN A 64 -3.09 -17.80 -5.74
C GLN A 64 -3.07 -17.15 -7.11
N LYS A 65 -3.92 -17.61 -8.04
CA LYS A 65 -4.06 -17.05 -9.39
C LYS A 65 -5.52 -17.07 -9.87
N PRO A 66 -5.99 -16.05 -10.60
CA PRO A 66 -5.31 -14.77 -10.85
C PRO A 66 -5.39 -13.82 -9.65
N ILE A 67 -4.38 -12.95 -9.47
CA ILE A 67 -4.47 -11.81 -8.53
C ILE A 67 -4.89 -10.55 -9.30
N ASN A 68 -6.10 -10.07 -9.01
CA ASN A 68 -6.71 -8.91 -9.65
C ASN A 68 -6.95 -7.76 -8.68
N ALA A 69 -6.85 -6.53 -9.19
CA ALA A 69 -7.24 -5.33 -8.46
C ALA A 69 -8.77 -5.29 -8.33
N TYR A 70 -9.27 -5.14 -7.10
CA TYR A 70 -10.70 -4.94 -6.87
C TYR A 70 -11.15 -3.49 -7.11
N THR A 71 -10.24 -2.53 -6.95
CA THR A 71 -10.53 -1.10 -7.11
C THR A 71 -9.51 -0.40 -8.00
N GLU A 72 -9.95 0.69 -8.63
CA GLU A 72 -9.10 1.63 -9.40
C GLU A 72 -8.05 2.36 -8.55
N LEU A 73 -8.07 2.17 -7.23
CA LEU A 73 -7.10 2.77 -6.32
C LEU A 73 -5.82 1.93 -6.18
N ASN A 74 -5.88 0.66 -6.59
CA ASN A 74 -4.75 -0.25 -6.42
C ASN A 74 -3.54 0.18 -7.29
N GLY A 75 -2.35 0.15 -6.69
CA GLY A 75 -1.10 0.55 -7.33
C GLY A 75 -0.88 2.06 -7.41
N LYS A 76 -1.78 2.90 -6.91
CA LYS A 76 -1.55 4.34 -6.84
C LYS A 76 -0.63 4.69 -5.68
N ILE A 77 0.21 5.71 -5.87
CA ILE A 77 1.15 6.17 -4.85
C ILE A 77 0.57 7.41 -4.17
N ARG A 78 0.67 7.45 -2.84
CA ARG A 78 0.17 8.54 -2.01
C ARG A 78 1.33 9.27 -1.35
N PHE A 79 1.32 10.59 -1.46
CA PHE A 79 2.29 11.49 -0.84
C PHE A 79 1.61 12.28 0.26
N SER A 80 1.89 11.92 1.51
CA SER A 80 1.40 12.62 2.70
C SER A 80 2.51 13.42 3.37
N LYS A 81 2.16 14.61 3.85
CA LYS A 81 3.00 15.46 4.68
C LYS A 81 2.60 15.37 6.15
N ALA A 82 3.49 15.80 7.04
CA ALA A 82 3.25 15.76 8.48
C ALA A 82 2.05 16.58 8.94
N ASP A 83 1.70 17.63 8.19
CA ASP A 83 0.60 18.55 8.44
C ASP A 83 -0.66 18.24 7.61
N ASP A 84 -0.66 17.17 6.81
CA ASP A 84 -1.85 16.82 6.04
C ASP A 84 -2.99 16.38 6.98
N PRO A 85 -4.17 16.98 6.86
CA PRO A 85 -5.32 16.56 7.65
C PRO A 85 -5.77 15.18 7.18
N PHE A 86 -6.13 14.33 8.12
CA PHE A 86 -6.74 13.04 7.81
C PHE A 86 -7.69 12.61 8.91
N THR A 87 -8.67 11.80 8.53
CA THR A 87 -9.51 11.05 9.46
C THR A 87 -9.41 9.59 9.08
N GLN A 88 -8.67 8.82 9.86
CA GLN A 88 -8.57 7.37 9.68
C GLN A 88 -9.34 6.71 10.82
N TYR A 89 -10.45 6.06 10.47
CA TYR A 89 -11.18 5.21 11.40
C TYR A 89 -10.64 3.78 11.31
N ILE A 90 -10.76 3.03 12.39
CA ILE A 90 -10.51 1.59 12.37
C ILE A 90 -11.49 0.97 11.35
N HIS A 91 -10.95 0.33 10.31
CA HIS A 91 -11.72 -0.29 9.24
C HIS A 91 -11.00 -1.55 8.74
N PHE A 92 -11.72 -2.34 7.96
CA PHE A 92 -11.16 -3.43 7.16
C PHE A 92 -11.48 -3.16 5.68
N ASP A 93 -10.66 -3.70 4.78
CA ASP A 93 -10.88 -3.55 3.35
C ASP A 93 -12.01 -4.47 2.89
N ALA A 94 -13.22 -3.91 2.82
CA ALA A 94 -14.43 -4.63 2.46
C ALA A 94 -14.54 -4.93 0.95
N GLY A 95 -15.63 -5.61 0.57
CA GLY A 95 -15.93 -5.97 -0.81
C GLY A 95 -15.39 -7.36 -1.19
N GLN A 96 -14.77 -7.47 -2.37
CA GLN A 96 -14.13 -8.71 -2.84
C GLN A 96 -12.60 -8.67 -2.63
N THR A 97 -12.11 -7.82 -1.71
CA THR A 97 -10.69 -7.71 -1.38
C THR A 97 -10.28 -8.88 -0.48
N HIS A 98 -9.39 -9.74 -0.97
CA HIS A 98 -8.87 -10.86 -0.18
C HIS A 98 -7.54 -10.53 0.50
N TRP A 99 -6.74 -9.67 -0.15
CA TRP A 99 -5.47 -9.19 0.33
C TRP A 99 -5.38 -7.69 0.10
N SER A 100 -4.90 -6.96 1.10
CA SER A 100 -4.50 -5.58 0.97
C SER A 100 -3.09 -5.41 1.50
N GLY A 101 -2.42 -4.38 1.02
CA GLY A 101 -1.03 -4.13 1.34
C GLY A 101 -0.66 -2.69 1.07
N VAL A 102 0.37 -2.24 1.79
CA VAL A 102 0.99 -0.93 1.61
C VAL A 102 2.49 -1.14 1.42
N VAL A 103 3.08 -0.36 0.53
CA VAL A 103 4.54 -0.29 0.37
C VAL A 103 4.98 1.08 0.87
N TYR A 104 5.85 1.08 1.88
CA TYR A 104 6.43 2.32 2.39
C TYR A 104 7.62 2.74 1.53
N LEU A 105 7.56 3.94 0.98
CA LEU A 105 8.58 4.51 0.08
C LEU A 105 9.30 5.72 0.71
N SER A 106 9.04 6.04 1.97
CA SER A 106 9.71 7.12 2.69
C SER A 106 11.19 6.76 2.91
N LYS A 107 12.11 7.67 2.58
CA LYS A 107 13.56 7.47 2.79
C LYS A 107 13.92 7.33 4.26
N GLU A 108 13.27 8.15 5.08
CA GLU A 108 13.46 8.17 6.53
C GLU A 108 12.26 7.54 7.20
N HIS A 109 12.52 6.73 8.23
CA HIS A 109 11.46 6.18 9.07
C HIS A 109 10.74 7.34 9.78
N PRO A 110 9.42 7.51 9.59
CA PRO A 110 8.69 8.59 10.24
C PRO A 110 8.69 8.39 11.76
N LYS A 111 8.70 9.47 12.55
CA LYS A 111 8.51 9.41 14.01
C LYS A 111 7.03 9.25 14.39
N ALA A 112 6.33 8.39 13.66
CA ALA A 112 4.93 8.09 13.84
C ALA A 112 4.71 6.61 13.51
N ASP A 113 3.66 6.02 14.07
CA ASP A 113 3.28 4.64 13.76
C ASP A 113 2.87 4.52 12.29
N GLY A 114 3.19 3.37 11.69
CA GLY A 114 2.75 3.00 10.35
C GLY A 114 1.36 2.35 10.38
N THR A 115 1.24 1.18 9.74
CA THR A 115 0.01 0.39 9.76
C THR A 115 -0.11 -0.34 11.09
N VAL A 116 -1.26 -0.16 11.73
CA VAL A 116 -1.61 -0.81 13.00
C VAL A 116 -2.77 -1.76 12.76
N PHE A 117 -2.63 -3.01 13.21
CA PHE A 117 -3.66 -4.03 13.11
C PHE A 117 -4.46 -4.12 14.41
N TRP A 118 -5.76 -4.41 14.29
CA TRP A 118 -6.68 -4.49 15.42
C TRP A 118 -7.37 -5.84 15.43
N LYS A 119 -7.60 -6.39 16.63
CA LYS A 119 -8.37 -7.61 16.83
C LYS A 119 -9.74 -7.28 17.39
N HIS A 120 -10.78 -7.72 16.70
CA HIS A 120 -12.14 -7.71 17.24
C HIS A 120 -12.27 -8.70 18.39
N LEU A 121 -12.49 -8.19 19.61
CA LEU A 121 -12.42 -8.98 20.85
C LEU A 121 -13.41 -10.15 20.90
N ARG A 122 -14.65 -9.95 20.43
CA ARG A 122 -15.72 -10.95 20.55
C ARG A 122 -15.58 -12.11 19.57
N THR A 123 -15.14 -11.83 18.34
CA THR A 123 -15.03 -12.86 17.28
C THR A 123 -13.60 -13.34 17.08
N GLY A 124 -12.61 -12.63 17.62
CA GLY A 124 -11.21 -12.85 17.33
C GLY A 124 -10.80 -12.55 15.89
N LEU A 125 -11.68 -11.87 15.12
CA LEU A 125 -11.36 -11.42 13.77
C LEU A 125 -10.26 -10.36 13.86
N GLU A 126 -9.18 -10.56 13.12
CA GLU A 126 -8.02 -9.68 12.99
C GLU A 126 -7.97 -9.16 11.57
#